data_AF-A0A428ZFX5-F1
#
_entry.id   AF-A0A428ZFX5-F1
#
_cell.length_a   1.000
_cell.length_b   1.000
_cell.length_c   1.000
_cell.angle_alpha   90.00
_cell.angle_beta   90.00
_cell.angle_gamma   90.00
#
_symmetry.space_group_name_H-M   'P 1'
#
loop_
_entity.id
_entity.type
_entity.pdbx_description
1 polymer ?
#
loop_
_entity_poly.entity_id
_entity_poly.type
_entity_poly.pdbx_seq_one_letter_code
_entity_poly.pdbx_strand_id
1 'polypeptide(L)'
;MKRNITVQLDEEIIDRAKVLAAKRGTSVSALLSQQVIKMTEEAARYEAAKQRALARMDAISRRPPREGGKVTWTREEINDREAQRKQAEGTTE
;
A
#
# COMPACT_ATOMS: atom_id res chain seq x y z
N MET A 1 7.28 23.07 -7.43
CA MET A 1 6.78 24.46 -7.22
C MET A 1 5.53 24.40 -6.34
N LYS A 2 5.36 25.28 -5.35
CA LYS A 2 4.14 25.32 -4.51
C LYS A 2 3.11 26.28 -5.13
N ARG A 3 1.83 25.98 -4.99
CA ARG A 3 0.70 26.80 -5.47
C ARG A 3 -0.32 26.95 -4.34
N ASN A 4 -0.90 28.14 -4.21
CA ASN A 4 -1.94 28.41 -3.22
C ASN A 4 -3.30 28.00 -3.78
N ILE A 5 -4.14 27.44 -2.92
CA ILE A 5 -5.53 27.06 -3.24
C ILE A 5 -6.41 27.69 -2.16
N THR A 6 -7.50 28.33 -2.60
CA THR A 6 -8.53 28.88 -1.72
C THR A 6 -9.63 27.83 -1.57
N VAL A 7 -10.01 27.51 -0.34
CA VAL A 7 -11.08 26.56 -0.03
C VAL A 7 -12.15 27.25 0.81
N GLN A 8 -13.41 26.92 0.56
CA GLN A 8 -14.53 27.33 1.40
C GLN A 8 -14.84 26.18 2.36
N LEU A 9 -15.01 26.51 3.63
CA LEU A 9 -15.36 25.59 4.71
C LEU A 9 -16.36 26.29 5.61
N ASP A 10 -17.23 25.51 6.24
CA ASP A 10 -18.15 26.05 7.23
C ASP A 10 -17.39 26.68 8.40
N GLU A 11 -17.93 27.78 8.94
CA GLU A 11 -17.32 28.52 10.05
C GLU A 11 -17.02 27.63 11.24
N GLU A 12 -17.94 26.73 11.57
CA GLU A 12 -17.77 25.77 12.66
C GLU A 12 -16.58 24.83 12.43
N ILE A 13 -16.35 24.40 11.20
CA ILE A 13 -15.20 23.55 10.84
C ILE A 13 -13.89 24.34 10.95
N ILE A 14 -13.90 25.60 10.52
CA ILE A 14 -12.74 26.49 10.64
C ILE A 14 -12.32 26.64 12.10
N ASP A 15 -13.26 26.86 13.02
CA ASP A 15 -12.94 27.06 14.43
C ASP A 15 -12.41 25.79 15.10
N ARG A 16 -13.01 24.64 14.82
CA ARG A 16 -12.48 23.35 15.27
C ARG A 16 -11.08 23.09 14.71
N ALA A 17 -10.84 23.44 13.44
CA ALA A 17 -9.54 23.29 12.81
C ALA A 17 -8.48 24.21 13.44
N LYS A 18 -8.81 25.45 13.79
CA LYS A 18 -7.90 26.37 14.51
C LYS A 18 -7.50 25.79 15.86
N VAL A 19 -8.46 25.30 16.65
CA VAL A 19 -8.19 24.68 17.95
C VAL A 19 -7.28 23.46 17.79
N LEU A 20 -7.56 22.61 16.80
CA LEU A 20 -6.74 21.43 16.52
C LEU A 20 -5.32 21.81 16.09
N ALA A 21 -5.18 22.83 15.24
CA ALA A 21 -3.90 23.33 14.76
C ALA A 21 -3.06 23.87 15.91
N ALA A 22 -3.66 24.69 16.78
CA ALA A 22 -3.02 25.21 17.98
C ALA A 22 -2.55 24.09 18.92
N LYS A 23 -3.40 23.10 19.21
CA LYS A 23 -3.04 21.92 20.02
C LYS A 23 -1.85 21.14 19.46
N ARG A 24 -1.67 21.14 18.13
CA ARG A 24 -0.60 20.43 17.43
C ARG A 24 0.61 21.32 17.09
N GLY A 25 0.62 22.59 17.51
CA GLY A 25 1.69 23.53 17.18
C GLY A 25 1.85 23.79 15.67
N THR A 26 0.75 23.77 14.93
CA THR A 26 0.75 23.92 13.47
C THR A 26 -0.32 24.91 13.00
N SER A 27 -0.42 25.15 11.69
CA SER A 27 -1.45 26.01 11.09
C SER A 27 -2.57 25.18 10.43
N VAL A 28 -3.74 25.79 10.22
CA VAL A 28 -4.86 25.15 9.51
C VAL A 28 -4.44 24.76 8.09
N SER A 29 -3.73 25.64 7.38
CA SER A 29 -3.21 25.34 6.04
C SER A 29 -2.23 24.17 6.02
N ALA A 30 -1.40 24.03 7.07
CA ALA A 30 -0.49 22.90 7.20
C ALA A 30 -1.25 21.59 7.48
N LEU A 31 -2.29 21.61 8.33
CA LEU A 31 -3.17 20.44 8.53
C LEU A 31 -3.84 20.00 7.24
N LEU A 32 -4.42 20.93 6.49
CA LEU A 32 -5.07 20.65 5.21
C LEU A 32 -4.06 20.09 4.20
N SER A 33 -2.87 20.69 4.12
CA SER A 33 -1.80 20.20 3.23
C SER A 33 -1.40 18.76 3.57
N GLN A 34 -1.21 18.44 4.86
CA GLN A 34 -0.86 17.10 5.31
C GLN A 34 -1.97 16.10 4.98
N GLN A 35 -3.24 16.48 5.17
CA GLN A 35 -4.37 15.61 4.85
C GLN A 35 -4.46 15.32 3.35
N VAL A 36 -4.26 16.33 2.51
CA VAL A 36 -4.23 16.16 1.04
C VAL A 36 -3.08 15.25 0.63
N ILE A 37 -1.87 15.47 1.16
CA ILE A 37 -0.71 14.61 0.90
C ILE A 37 -1.04 13.16 1.24
N LYS A 38 -1.54 12.91 2.45
CA LYS A 38 -1.92 11.57 2.91
C LYS A 38 -2.92 10.89 1.96
N MET A 39 -3.97 11.60 1.55
CA MET A 39 -4.97 11.07 0.61
C MET A 39 -4.34 10.72 -0.74
N THR A 40 -3.48 11.59 -1.27
CA THR A 40 -2.82 11.33 -2.56
C THR A 40 -1.84 10.17 -2.49
N GLU A 41 -1.10 10.02 -1.38
CA GLU A 41 -0.18 8.91 -1.16
C GLU A 41 -0.94 7.58 -1.00
N GLU A 42 -2.07 7.56 -0.30
CA GLU A 42 -2.93 6.39 -0.19
C GLU A 42 -3.46 5.94 -1.56
N ALA A 43 -3.97 6.87 -2.36
CA ALA A 43 -4.44 6.58 -3.71
C ALA A 43 -3.30 6.08 -4.62
N ALA A 44 -2.13 6.73 -4.59
CA ALA A 44 -0.97 6.33 -5.38
C ALA A 44 -0.45 4.93 -4.99
N ARG A 45 -0.41 4.62 -3.69
CA ARG A 45 0.00 3.29 -3.20
C ARG A 45 -0.95 2.21 -3.68
N TYR A 46 -2.26 2.46 -3.64
CA TYR A 46 -3.25 1.54 -4.15
C TYR A 46 -3.07 1.29 -5.65
N GLU A 47 -2.99 2.35 -6.45
CA GLU A 47 -2.86 2.22 -7.91
C GLU A 47 -1.55 1.50 -8.27
N ALA A 48 -0.43 1.83 -7.62
CA ALA A 48 0.83 1.14 -7.82
C ALA A 48 0.74 -0.37 -7.45
N ALA A 49 0.03 -0.71 -6.37
CA ALA A 49 -0.19 -2.11 -5.99
C ALA A 49 -1.04 -2.86 -7.02
N LYS A 50 -2.11 -2.23 -7.51
CA LYS A 50 -2.97 -2.76 -8.58
C LYS A 50 -2.18 -3.02 -9.85
N GLN A 51 -1.39 -2.04 -10.31
CA GLN A 51 -0.57 -2.20 -11.52
C GLN A 51 0.44 -3.34 -11.37
N ARG A 52 1.09 -3.47 -10.21
CA ARG A 52 1.98 -4.62 -9.93
C ARG A 52 1.25 -5.96 -9.97
N ALA A 53 0.04 -6.03 -9.40
CA ALA A 53 -0.76 -7.25 -9.40
C ALA A 53 -1.17 -7.65 -10.83
N LEU A 54 -1.67 -6.70 -11.62
CA LEU A 54 -2.04 -6.92 -13.00
C LEU A 54 -0.85 -7.36 -13.85
N ALA A 55 0.31 -6.69 -13.72
CA ALA A 55 1.52 -7.07 -14.43
C ALA A 55 1.98 -8.50 -14.07
N ARG A 56 1.84 -8.92 -12.80
CA ARG A 56 2.14 -10.30 -12.38
C ARG A 56 1.17 -11.31 -12.98
N MET A 57 -0.12 -11.01 -12.97
CA MET A 57 -1.14 -11.88 -13.58
C MET A 57 -0.88 -12.06 -15.06
N ASP A 58 -0.68 -10.95 -15.78
CA ASP A 58 -0.37 -10.93 -17.21
C ASP A 58 0.92 -11.69 -17.54
N ALA A 59 1.97 -11.54 -16.72
CA ALA A 59 3.20 -12.32 -16.85
C ALA A 59 3.00 -13.83 -16.62
N ILE A 60 2.15 -14.22 -15.66
CA ILE A 60 1.82 -15.63 -15.40
C ILE A 60 0.99 -16.21 -16.55
N SER A 61 -0.02 -15.47 -17.05
CA SER A 61 -0.87 -15.90 -18.16
C SER A 61 -0.11 -16.13 -19.46
N ARG A 62 1.00 -15.41 -19.68
CA ARG A 62 1.88 -15.60 -20.85
C ARG A 62 2.89 -16.72 -20.71
N ARG A 63 3.11 -17.27 -19.51
CA ARG A 63 4.02 -18.41 -19.34
C ARG A 63 3.35 -19.68 -19.85
N PRO A 64 4.09 -20.57 -20.54
CA PRO A 64 3.57 -21.90 -20.83
C PRO A 64 3.20 -22.59 -19.50
N PRO A 65 2.12 -23.38 -19.45
CA PRO A 65 1.79 -24.16 -18.28
C PRO A 65 3.03 -24.95 -17.83
N ARG A 66 3.41 -24.86 -16.55
CA ARG A 66 4.41 -25.78 -16.01
C ARG A 66 3.86 -27.20 -16.17
N GLU A 67 4.67 -28.09 -16.71
CA GLU A 67 4.38 -29.51 -16.76
C GLU A 67 4.12 -29.98 -15.32
N GLY A 68 2.88 -30.38 -15.01
CA GLY A 68 2.42 -30.64 -13.64
C GLY A 68 1.42 -29.63 -13.06
N GLY A 69 0.55 -29.01 -13.87
CA GLY A 69 -0.46 -28.00 -13.49
C GLY A 69 -1.53 -28.37 -12.45
N LYS A 70 -1.32 -29.40 -11.63
CA LYS A 70 -2.13 -29.65 -10.44
C LYS A 70 -1.41 -29.04 -9.24
N VAL A 71 -2.11 -28.21 -8.47
CA VAL A 71 -1.65 -27.83 -7.13
C VAL A 71 -1.71 -29.10 -6.30
N THR A 72 -0.55 -29.71 -6.05
CA THR A 72 -0.42 -30.95 -5.27
C THR A 72 -0.16 -30.71 -3.79
N TRP A 73 0.14 -29.47 -3.40
CA TRP A 73 0.47 -29.11 -2.04
C TRP A 73 -0.78 -28.79 -1.22
N THR A 74 -0.76 -29.24 0.03
CA THR A 74 -1.70 -28.92 1.10
C THR A 74 -1.28 -27.64 1.83
N ARG A 75 -2.21 -27.04 2.59
CA ARG A 75 -1.93 -25.82 3.37
C ARG A 75 -0.86 -26.09 4.43
N GLU A 76 -0.92 -27.27 5.03
CA GLU A 76 -0.05 -27.74 6.11
C GLU A 76 1.39 -27.84 5.60
N GLU A 77 1.62 -28.42 4.42
CA GLU A 77 2.94 -28.51 3.77
C GLU A 77 3.55 -27.15 3.45
N ILE A 78 2.73 -26.16 3.05
CA ILE A 78 3.19 -24.80 2.79
C ILE A 78 3.57 -24.06 4.09
N ASN A 79 2.88 -24.35 5.20
CA ASN A 79 3.10 -23.64 6.47
C ASN A 79 4.14 -24.31 7.37
N ASP A 80 4.61 -25.50 7.02
CA ASP A 80 5.60 -26.23 7.81
C ASP A 80 6.98 -25.54 7.74
N ARG A 81 7.37 -24.90 8.86
CA ARG A 81 8.60 -24.10 8.97
C ARG A 81 9.86 -24.95 9.11
N GLU A 82 9.76 -26.19 9.57
CA GLU A 82 10.92 -27.09 9.62
C GLU A 82 11.27 -27.61 8.23
N ALA A 83 10.26 -27.89 7.41
CA ALA A 83 10.44 -28.27 6.01
C ALA A 83 11.10 -27.14 5.18
N GLN A 84 10.69 -25.88 5.42
CA GLN A 84 11.29 -24.72 4.74
C GLN A 84 12.76 -24.48 5.14
N ARG A 85 13.12 -24.71 6.41
CA ARG A 85 14.52 -24.59 6.88
C ARG A 85 15.42 -25.66 6.24
N LYS A 86 14.97 -26.91 6.21
CA LYS A 86 15.71 -28.03 5.59
C LYS A 86 15.90 -27.86 4.08
N GLN A 87 14.92 -27.29 3.37
CA GLN A 87 15.03 -26.97 1.93
C GLN A 87 16.02 -25.83 1.64
N ALA A 88 16.10 -24.83 2.53
CA ALA A 88 17.06 -23.73 2.41
C ALA A 88 18.51 -24.17 2.72
N GLU A 89 18.69 -25.16 3.60
CA GLU A 89 19.99 -25.74 3.96
C GLU A 89 20.49 -26.79 2.94
N GLY A 90 19.59 -27.40 2.16
CA GLY A 90 19.92 -28.43 1.16
C GLY A 90 20.25 -27.94 -0.25
N THR A 91 20.38 -26.62 -0.49
CA THR A 91 20.80 -26.06 -1.79
C THR A 91 22.21 -25.48 -1.70
N THR A 92 23.20 -26.31 -1.38
CA THR A 92 24.62 -26.05 -1.64
C THR A 92 25.29 -27.41 -1.78
N GLU A 93 25.13 -28.02 -2.94
CA GLU A 93 26.08 -28.97 -3.54
C GLU A 93 25.86 -29.00 -5.06
#